data_AF-A0A950G6D5-F1
#
_entry.id   AF-A0A950G6D5-F1
#
_cell.length_a   1.000
_cell.length_b   1.000
_cell.length_c   1.000
_cell.angle_alpha   90.00
_cell.angle_beta   90.00
_cell.angle_gamma   90.00
#
_symmetry.space_group_name_H-M   'P 1'
#
loop_
_entity.id
_entity.type
_entity.pdbx_description
1 polymer ?
#
loop_
_entity_poly.entity_id
_entity_poly.type
_entity_poly.pdbx_seq_one_letter_code
_entity_poly.pdbx_strand_id
1 'polypeptide(L)'
;ETGTVMLPSSPERPTTLNLLAETEIVLLRTSRIVGAYEEAWDLLRAERGGGDGFMPRNVMLVTGPSRSADIEQALELGAHGLRRLHVVLIEDDPEGAPAETILS
;
A
#
# COMPACT_ATOMS: atom_id res chain seq x y z
N GLU A 1 12.19 -1.35 5.97
CA GLU A 1 13.55 -1.22 5.36
C GLU A 1 13.61 -0.35 4.10
N THR A 2 12.65 -0.41 3.18
CA THR A 2 12.76 0.21 1.83
C THR A 2 11.76 1.33 1.55
N GLY A 3 10.91 1.71 2.52
CA GLY A 3 9.79 2.62 2.25
C GLY A 3 8.80 2.03 1.24
N THR A 4 8.54 0.72 1.33
CA THR A 4 7.65 -0.01 0.41
C THR A 4 6.24 -0.10 0.98
N VAL A 5 5.25 0.14 0.12
CA VAL A 5 3.83 -0.04 0.39
C VAL A 5 3.36 -1.34 -0.24
N MET A 6 2.73 -2.20 0.57
CA MET A 6 2.10 -3.45 0.13
C MET A 6 0.61 -3.20 -0.19
N LEU A 7 0.21 -3.45 -1.44
CA LEU A 7 -1.14 -3.23 -1.94
C LEU A 7 -1.76 -4.57 -2.39
N PRO A 8 -2.35 -5.35 -1.46
CA PRO A 8 -3.14 -6.53 -1.83
C PRO A 8 -4.41 -6.14 -2.57
N SER A 9 -4.72 -6.85 -3.66
CA SER A 9 -5.98 -6.70 -4.39
C SER A 9 -7.17 -7.19 -3.54
N SER A 10 -8.32 -6.52 -3.64
CA SER A 10 -9.59 -7.02 -3.10
C SER A 10 -10.73 -6.75 -4.10
N PRO A 11 -11.92 -7.34 -3.92
CA PRO A 11 -13.09 -6.98 -4.73
C PRO A 11 -13.40 -5.47 -4.72
N GLU A 12 -13.16 -4.81 -3.59
CA GLU A 12 -13.36 -3.36 -3.39
C GLU A 12 -12.16 -2.53 -3.86
N ARG A 13 -10.98 -3.13 -4.00
CA ARG A 13 -9.74 -2.50 -4.46
C ARG A 13 -9.07 -3.31 -5.57
N PRO A 14 -9.56 -3.22 -6.82
CA PRO A 14 -8.99 -3.93 -7.95
C PRO A 14 -7.60 -3.39 -8.32
N THR A 15 -6.72 -4.28 -8.79
CA THR A 15 -5.32 -3.99 -9.14
C THR A 15 -5.16 -2.86 -10.17
N THR A 16 -6.17 -2.63 -11.01
CA THR A 16 -6.15 -1.55 -12.01
C THR A 16 -6.04 -0.16 -11.39
N LEU A 17 -6.56 0.05 -10.18
CA LEU A 17 -6.42 1.32 -9.45
C LEU A 17 -4.96 1.65 -9.17
N ASN A 18 -4.15 0.63 -8.92
CA ASN A 18 -2.73 0.77 -8.59
C ASN A 18 -1.83 0.80 -9.84
N LEU A 19 -2.40 0.75 -11.05
CA LEU A 19 -1.63 0.70 -12.30
C LEU A 19 -1.90 1.89 -13.21
N LEU A 20 -3.10 2.46 -13.18
CA LEU A 20 -3.52 3.47 -14.15
C LEU A 20 -3.84 4.84 -13.52
N ALA A 21 -3.85 4.93 -12.19
CA ALA A 21 -4.15 6.20 -11.53
C ALA A 21 -3.01 7.20 -11.77
N GLU A 22 -3.34 8.45 -12.08
CA GLU A 22 -2.34 9.51 -12.16
C GLU A 22 -1.79 9.86 -10.76
N THR A 23 -2.68 9.87 -9.78
CA THR A 23 -2.38 10.16 -8.38
C THR A 23 -3.06 9.13 -7.51
N GLU A 24 -2.29 8.46 -6.65
CA GLU A 24 -2.80 7.55 -5.63
C GLU A 24 -2.51 8.11 -4.24
N ILE A 25 -3.53 8.14 -3.39
CA ILE A 25 -3.43 8.55 -1.99
C ILE A 25 -3.71 7.32 -1.13
N VAL A 26 -2.71 6.88 -0.39
CA VAL A 26 -2.80 5.75 0.54
C VAL A 26 -2.88 6.28 1.96
N LEU A 27 -3.97 5.94 2.66
CA LEU A 27 -4.07 6.13 4.09
C LEU A 27 -3.44 4.92 4.78
N LEU A 28 -2.36 5.13 5.53
CA LEU A 28 -1.63 4.06 6.20
C LEU A 28 -1.64 4.29 7.71
N ARG A 29 -2.18 3.32 8.45
CA ARG A 29 -2.11 3.34 9.92
C ARG A 29 -0.67 3.14 10.36
N THR A 30 -0.23 3.92 11.35
CA THR A 30 1.15 3.83 11.88
C THR A 30 1.44 2.46 12.48
N SER A 31 0.46 1.78 13.09
CA SER A 31 0.58 0.40 13.57
C SER A 31 0.84 -0.64 12.49
N ARG A 32 0.60 -0.32 11.21
CA ARG A 32 0.83 -1.21 10.06
C ARG A 32 2.22 -1.05 9.45
N ILE A 33 3.06 -0.17 10.00
CA ILE A 33 4.45 -0.01 9.57
C ILE A 33 5.29 -1.07 10.26
N VAL A 34 5.87 -1.97 9.46
CA VAL A 34 6.73 -3.05 9.94
C VAL A 34 8.17 -2.89 9.47
N GLY A 35 9.09 -3.53 10.17
CA GLY A 35 10.51 -3.48 9.86
C GLY A 35 10.83 -4.26 8.60
N ALA A 36 10.66 -5.58 8.70
CA ALA A 36 10.97 -6.56 7.67
C ALA A 36 9.78 -6.84 6.75
N TYR A 37 10.09 -7.32 5.55
CA TYR A 37 9.08 -7.63 4.52
C TYR A 37 8.24 -8.86 4.90
N GLU A 38 8.86 -9.81 5.59
CA GLU A 38 8.26 -11.03 6.13
C GLU A 38 7.14 -10.70 7.12
N GLU A 39 7.36 -9.69 7.98
CA GLU A 39 6.35 -9.22 8.94
C GLU A 39 5.09 -8.71 8.22
N ALA A 40 5.25 -8.02 7.07
CA ALA A 40 4.11 -7.54 6.28
C ALA A 40 3.29 -8.71 5.70
N TRP A 41 3.96 -9.78 5.28
CA TRP A 41 3.29 -10.99 4.82
C TRP A 41 2.60 -11.77 5.94
N ASP A 42 3.20 -11.82 7.12
CA ASP A 42 2.60 -12.44 8.29
C ASP A 42 1.31 -11.72 8.68
N LEU A 43 1.31 -10.38 8.70
CA LEU A 43 0.11 -9.57 8.92
C LEU A 43 -0.96 -9.84 7.86
N LEU A 44 -0.60 -9.83 6.57
CA LEU A 44 -1.54 -10.09 5.49
C LEU A 44 -2.19 -11.48 5.62
N ARG A 45 -1.42 -12.51 5.95
CA ARG A 45 -1.94 -13.86 6.18
C ARG A 45 -2.88 -13.89 7.38
N ALA A 46 -2.48 -13.29 8.50
CA ALA A 46 -3.30 -13.24 9.71
C ALA A 46 -4.67 -12.59 9.45
N GLU A 47 -4.71 -11.48 8.70
CA GLU A 47 -5.94 -10.76 8.34
C GLU A 47 -6.86 -11.51 7.40
N ARG A 48 -6.32 -12.45 6.61
CA ARG A 48 -7.09 -13.22 5.62
C ARG A 48 -7.53 -14.59 6.10
N GLY A 49 -7.29 -14.92 7.38
CA GLY A 49 -7.70 -16.19 7.98
C GLY A 49 -6.57 -17.24 8.08
N GLY A 50 -5.31 -16.83 7.97
CA GLY A 50 -4.16 -17.73 8.09
C GLY A 50 -3.92 -18.61 6.86
N GLY A 51 -3.44 -19.84 7.08
CA GLY A 51 -3.08 -20.78 6.01
C GLY A 51 -4.27 -21.30 5.18
N ASP A 52 -5.46 -21.28 5.76
CA ASP A 52 -6.72 -21.70 5.10
C ASP A 52 -7.51 -20.49 4.55
N GLY A 53 -6.97 -19.29 4.70
CA GLY A 53 -7.55 -18.02 4.28
C GLY A 53 -7.42 -17.74 2.78
N PHE A 54 -8.33 -16.92 2.22
CA PHE A 54 -8.24 -16.52 0.82
C PHE A 54 -7.14 -15.45 0.64
N MET A 55 -6.02 -15.87 0.04
CA MET A 55 -4.97 -14.93 -0.35
C MET A 55 -5.43 -14.05 -1.53
N PRO A 56 -5.02 -12.77 -1.55
CA PRO A 56 -5.24 -11.91 -2.70
C PRO A 56 -4.71 -12.54 -3.98
N ARG A 57 -5.51 -12.48 -5.05
CA ARG A 57 -5.08 -12.88 -6.40
C ARG A 57 -3.84 -12.11 -6.90
N ASN A 58 -3.59 -10.95 -6.32
CA ASN A 58 -2.44 -10.11 -6.63
C ASN A 58 -2.03 -9.29 -5.39
N VAL A 59 -0.72 -9.09 -5.23
CA VAL A 59 -0.14 -8.14 -4.29
C VAL A 59 0.85 -7.29 -5.07
N MET A 60 0.64 -5.97 -5.08
CA MET A 60 1.60 -5.02 -5.64
C MET A 60 2.49 -4.46 -4.53
N LEU A 61 3.77 -4.33 -4.83
CA LEU A 61 4.75 -3.68 -3.97
C LEU A 61 5.22 -2.42 -4.64
N VAL A 62 4.92 -1.28 -4.03
CA VAL A 62 5.33 0.02 -4.53
C VAL A 62 6.39 0.56 -3.59
N THR A 63 7.62 0.61 -4.07
CA THR A 63 8.75 1.13 -3.28
C THR A 63 8.86 2.63 -3.53
N GLY A 64 8.83 3.40 -2.44
CA GLY A 64 9.02 4.84 -2.50
C GLY A 64 10.42 5.24 -2.99
N PRO A 65 10.63 6.51 -3.35
CA PRO A 65 11.95 7.01 -3.70
C PRO A 65 12.88 6.80 -2.50
N SER A 66 13.94 6.02 -2.69
CA SER A 66 14.91 5.74 -1.65
C SER A 66 15.66 7.00 -1.21
N ARG A 67 16.41 6.94 -0.09
CA ARG A 67 17.37 8.00 0.30
C ARG A 67 18.42 8.29 -0.79
N SER A 68 18.63 7.40 -1.76
CA SER A 68 19.52 7.59 -2.91
C SER A 68 18.83 8.19 -4.15
N ALA A 69 17.51 8.38 -4.14
CA ALA A 69 16.79 9.05 -5.22
C ALA A 69 17.00 10.58 -5.24
N ASP A 70 17.72 11.11 -4.25
CA ASP A 70 18.14 12.52 -4.14
C ASP A 70 19.46 12.81 -4.88
N ILE A 71 20.03 11.82 -5.58
CA ILE A 71 21.21 11.96 -6.43
C ILE A 71 20.77 11.68 -7.87
N GLU A 72 20.38 12.75 -8.57
CA GLU A 72 20.21 12.88 -10.02
C GLU A 72 19.87 11.61 -10.81
N GLN A 73 18.59 11.20 -10.87
CA GLN A 73 18.13 10.40 -12.01
C GLN A 73 16.74 10.84 -12.47
N ALA A 74 16.70 11.34 -13.71
CA ALA A 74 15.47 11.54 -14.45
C ALA A 74 14.70 10.21 -14.53
N LEU A 75 13.44 10.24 -14.11
CA LEU A 75 12.49 9.15 -14.37
C LEU A 75 12.27 9.09 -15.89
N GLU A 76 12.97 8.16 -16.55
CA GLU A 76 12.81 7.86 -17.97
C GLU A 76 11.35 7.42 -18.25
N LEU A 77 10.70 8.18 -19.12
CA LEU A 77 9.31 7.99 -19.57
C LEU A 77 9.18 6.74 -20.45
N GLY A 78 8.57 5.69 -19.91
CA GLY A 78 8.00 4.59 -20.70
C GLY A 78 6.63 4.19 -20.14
N ALA A 79 5.58 4.20 -20.97
CA ALA A 79 4.22 3.67 -20.74
C ALA A 79 3.67 3.84 -19.30
N HIS A 80 3.15 5.03 -18.99
CA HIS A 80 2.90 5.49 -17.62
C HIS A 80 1.98 4.62 -16.76
N GLY A 81 2.56 4.05 -15.70
CA GLY A 81 1.83 3.71 -14.47
C GLY A 81 1.70 4.91 -13.53
N LEU A 82 1.35 4.66 -12.26
CA LEU A 82 1.23 5.63 -11.16
C LEU A 82 2.26 6.77 -11.23
N ARG A 83 1.82 8.01 -11.50
CA ARG A 83 2.73 9.17 -11.59
C ARG A 83 3.07 9.77 -10.23
N ARG A 84 2.12 9.76 -9.30
CA ARG A 84 2.26 10.33 -7.95
C ARG A 84 1.65 9.39 -6.92
N LEU A 85 2.40 9.08 -5.88
CA LEU A 85 1.94 8.34 -4.71
C LEU A 85 2.10 9.22 -3.48
N HIS A 86 1.01 9.50 -2.78
CA HIS A 86 1.01 10.16 -1.48
C HIS A 86 0.62 9.14 -0.41
N VAL A 87 1.49 8.95 0.58
CA VAL A 87 1.18 8.14 1.75
C VAL A 87 0.89 9.08 2.91
N VAL A 88 -0.33 9.06 3.42
CA VAL A 88 -0.75 9.82 4.59
C VAL A 88 -0.78 8.86 5.77
N LEU A 89 0.08 9.13 6.75
CA LEU A 89 0.12 8.36 7.99
C LEU A 89 -1.00 8.84 8.90
N ILE A 90 -1.76 7.88 9.42
CA ILE A 90 -2.80 8.12 10.42
C ILE A 90 -2.49 7.31 11.67
N GLU A 91 -2.75 7.88 12.83
CA GLU A 91 -2.73 7.13 14.08
C GLU A 91 -3.97 6.21 14.15
N ASP A 92 -3.85 5.11 14.87
CA ASP A 92 -5.01 4.30 15.20
C ASP A 92 -5.91 5.08 16.16
N ASP A 93 -7.22 5.07 15.91
CA ASP A 93 -8.18 5.65 16.84
C ASP A 93 -8.17 4.83 18.14
N PRO A 94 -7.89 5.44 19.31
CA PRO A 94 -7.94 4.74 20.60
C PRO A 94 -9.33 4.18 20.93
N GLU A 95 -10.39 4.73 20.31
CA GLU A 95 -11.76 4.21 20.39
C GLU A 95 -12.16 3.73 19.00
N GLY A 96 -12.08 2.42 18.72
CA GLY A 96 -12.30 1.86 17.38
C GLY A 96 -13.69 2.12 16.77
N ALA A 97 -13.94 3.34 16.30
CA ALA A 97 -15.11 3.69 15.53
C ALA A 97 -14.99 3.01 14.15
N PRO A 98 -16.03 2.28 13.70
CA PRO A 98 -16.01 1.68 12.38
C PRO A 98 -15.89 2.80 11.34
N ALA A 99 -15.06 2.56 10.32
CA ALA A 99 -14.98 3.44 9.16
C ALA A 99 -16.35 3.46 8.47
N GLU A 100 -17.17 4.45 8.80
CA GLU A 100 -18.30 4.81 7.96
C GLU A 100 -17.73 5.27 6.61
N THR A 101 -18.07 4.52 5.58
CA THR A 101 -17.84 4.86 4.18
C THR A 101 -18.45 6.23 3.91
N ILE A 102 -17.64 7.28 4.00
CA ILE A 102 -17.98 8.58 3.42
C ILE A 102 -17.78 8.45 1.92
N LEU A 103 -18.82 7.96 1.25
CA LEU A 103 -19.05 8.23 -0.17
C LEU A 103 -20.42 8.91 -0.24
N SER A 104 -20.39 10.23 -0.48
CA SER A 104 -21.53 11.00 -0.97
C SER A 104 -21.96 10.53 -2.34
#